data_AF-E2C8I8-F1
#
_entry.id   AF-E2C8I8-F1
#
_cell.length_a   1.000
_cell.length_b   1.000
_cell.length_c   1.000
_cell.angle_alpha   90.00
_cell.angle_beta   90.00
_cell.angle_gamma   90.00
#
_symmetry.space_group_name_H-M   'P 1'
#
loop_
_entity.id
_entity.type
_entity.pdbx_description
1 polymer ?
#
loop_
_entity_poly.entity_id
_entity_poly.type
_entity_poly.pdbx_seq_one_letter_code
_entity_poly.pdbx_strand_id
1 'polypeptide(L)'
;MEIIKNHPVTRLQSLHLVYALFKEHEDTIVEGCKIIKAKEDMGICIVNPSDNLHKMAKRMKLFIDFWLPQWRSYYDTKPSEEIFEDALVNHDILMYNGHGSGTQYLSGENIEKTKVKSTALLFGCNSMKLLMIGGKYPPYGIANQYLIACSPCLLGMLWEVTDVDIDKMTAVFVSNWIPSTSEKSWAEVDINRWTYGSLS
;
A
#
# COMPACT_ATOMS: atom_id res chain seq x y z
N MET A 1 -5.00 -1.07 22.85
CA MET A 1 -3.91 -0.72 23.80
C MET A 1 -3.72 0.79 23.74
N GLU A 2 -4.10 1.51 24.79
CA GLU A 2 -3.94 2.98 24.84
C GLU A 2 -2.47 3.42 24.80
N ILE A 3 -1.59 2.60 25.38
CA ILE A 3 -0.14 2.86 25.50
C ILE A 3 0.52 3.15 24.14
N ILE A 4 0.12 2.44 23.08
CA ILE A 4 0.74 2.59 21.74
C ILE A 4 -0.05 3.50 20.81
N LYS A 5 -1.15 4.12 21.26
CA LYS A 5 -2.08 4.87 20.40
C LYS A 5 -1.39 6.02 19.66
N ASN A 6 -0.42 6.67 20.32
CA ASN A 6 0.30 7.83 19.79
C ASN A 6 1.76 7.50 19.45
N HIS A 7 2.12 6.22 19.32
CA HIS A 7 3.47 5.80 18.97
C HIS A 7 3.49 5.14 17.59
N PRO A 8 4.50 5.40 16.75
CA PRO A 8 4.68 4.67 15.51
C PRO A 8 5.03 3.22 15.83
N VAL A 9 4.23 2.27 15.35
CA VAL A 9 4.42 0.83 15.57
C VAL A 9 4.28 0.07 14.27
N THR A 10 5.27 -0.77 13.98
CA THR A 10 5.23 -1.77 12.91
C THR A 10 5.22 -3.18 13.50
N ARG A 11 4.80 -4.17 12.71
CA ARG A 11 4.74 -5.58 13.13
C ARG A 11 5.67 -6.42 12.27
N LEU A 12 6.42 -7.30 12.91
CA LEU A 12 7.28 -8.29 12.26
C LEU A 12 7.06 -9.65 12.92
N GLN A 13 7.26 -10.73 12.17
CA GLN A 13 6.88 -12.07 12.61
C GLN A 13 7.93 -12.73 13.51
N SER A 14 9.20 -12.36 13.35
CA SER A 14 10.30 -12.92 14.14
C SER A 14 11.51 -11.99 14.16
N LEU A 15 12.36 -12.15 15.18
CA LEU A 15 13.62 -11.41 15.28
C LEU A 15 14.57 -11.72 14.10
N HIS A 16 14.53 -12.94 13.57
CA HIS A 16 15.33 -13.35 12.42
C HIS A 16 14.93 -12.55 11.16
N LEU A 17 13.63 -12.39 10.91
CA LEU A 17 13.14 -11.57 9.80
C LEU A 17 13.46 -10.09 10.01
N VAL A 18 13.37 -9.59 11.24
CA VAL A 18 13.76 -8.21 11.56
C VAL A 18 15.23 -7.99 11.18
N TYR A 19 16.12 -8.89 11.61
CA TYR A 19 17.55 -8.79 11.31
C TYR A 19 17.83 -8.92 9.80
N ALA A 20 17.20 -9.88 9.13
CA ALA A 20 17.38 -10.08 7.69
C ALA A 20 16.92 -8.85 6.87
N LEU A 21 15.75 -8.29 7.18
CA LEU A 21 15.26 -7.07 6.52
C LEU A 21 16.09 -5.85 6.87
N PHE A 22 16.56 -5.73 8.12
CA PHE A 22 17.52 -4.69 8.47
C PHE A 22 18.77 -4.78 7.61
N LYS A 23 19.37 -5.98 7.48
CA LYS A 23 20.57 -6.19 6.66
C LYS A 23 20.35 -5.93 5.18
N GLU A 24 19.20 -6.28 4.65
CA GLU A 24 18.84 -5.98 3.27
C GLU A 24 18.69 -4.47 3.01
N HIS A 25 18.23 -3.70 3.99
CA HIS A 25 17.86 -2.29 3.83
C HIS A 25 18.79 -1.31 4.57
N GLU A 26 19.88 -1.77 5.21
CA GLU A 26 20.66 -0.97 6.16
C GLU A 26 21.21 0.33 5.57
N ASP A 27 21.63 0.30 4.29
CA ASP A 27 22.15 1.47 3.56
C ASP A 27 21.13 2.61 3.37
N THR A 28 19.85 2.30 3.57
CA THR A 28 18.73 3.23 3.36
C THR A 28 17.93 3.47 4.64
N ILE A 29 18.38 2.93 5.77
CA ILE A 29 17.76 3.14 7.08
C ILE A 29 18.53 4.23 7.82
N VAL A 30 17.83 5.30 8.21
CA VAL A 30 18.37 6.41 9.01
C VAL A 30 17.52 6.57 10.25
N GLU A 31 18.14 6.57 11.43
CA GLU A 31 17.45 6.69 12.74
C GLU A 31 16.31 5.66 12.94
N GLY A 32 16.46 4.47 12.35
CA GLY A 32 15.46 3.40 12.44
C GLY A 32 14.32 3.50 11.42
N CYS A 33 14.37 4.47 10.50
CA CYS A 33 13.37 4.64 9.44
C CYS A 33 13.97 4.35 8.05
N LYS A 34 13.25 3.56 7.24
CA LYS A 34 13.56 3.40 5.81
C LYS A 34 13.31 4.73 5.08
N ILE A 35 14.33 5.28 4.44
CA ILE A 35 14.25 6.53 3.70
C ILE A 35 13.95 6.23 2.23
N ILE A 36 12.88 6.83 1.71
CA ILE A 36 12.53 6.84 0.28
C ILE A 36 12.78 8.25 -0.24
N LYS A 37 13.62 8.39 -1.27
CA LYS A 37 13.91 9.70 -1.88
C LYS A 37 12.80 10.05 -2.87
N ALA A 38 12.19 11.22 -2.71
CA ALA A 38 11.17 11.69 -3.63
C ALA A 38 11.74 11.87 -5.05
N LYS A 39 11.01 11.35 -6.05
CA LYS A 39 11.28 11.46 -7.48
C LYS A 39 9.95 11.34 -8.24
N GLU A 40 9.90 11.75 -9.50
CA GLU A 40 8.66 11.81 -10.29
C GLU A 40 7.99 10.43 -10.43
N ASP A 41 8.74 9.40 -10.84
CA ASP A 41 8.25 8.02 -11.04
C ASP A 41 8.50 7.15 -9.80
N MET A 42 8.21 7.68 -8.60
CA MET A 42 8.47 6.94 -7.35
C MET A 42 7.44 5.85 -7.05
N GLY A 43 6.23 5.93 -7.62
CA GLY A 43 5.17 4.99 -7.29
C GLY A 43 4.20 4.68 -8.42
N ILE A 44 3.60 3.50 -8.32
CA ILE A 44 2.54 3.02 -9.21
C ILE A 44 1.23 2.86 -8.41
N CYS A 45 0.13 3.34 -8.98
CA CYS A 45 -1.22 3.15 -8.48
C CYS A 45 -1.97 2.11 -9.32
N ILE A 46 -2.61 1.15 -8.68
CA ILE A 46 -3.58 0.22 -9.30
C ILE A 46 -4.91 0.42 -8.59
N VAL A 47 -5.94 0.85 -9.32
CA VAL A 47 -7.22 1.29 -8.76
C VAL A 47 -8.38 0.61 -9.47
N ASN A 48 -9.26 -0.03 -8.68
CA ASN A 48 -10.42 -0.77 -9.16
C ASN A 48 -10.11 -1.77 -10.32
N PRO A 49 -9.13 -2.67 -10.17
CA PRO A 49 -8.74 -3.58 -11.24
C PRO A 49 -9.77 -4.68 -11.56
N SER A 50 -10.86 -4.79 -10.78
CA SER A 50 -12.00 -5.68 -11.06
C SER A 50 -13.18 -4.97 -11.74
N ASP A 51 -13.05 -3.66 -12.00
CA ASP A 51 -14.09 -2.81 -12.60
C ASP A 51 -15.48 -2.94 -11.94
N ASN A 52 -15.51 -2.97 -10.60
CA ASN A 52 -16.77 -3.12 -9.85
C ASN A 52 -16.85 -2.23 -8.60
N LEU A 53 -15.85 -1.38 -8.35
CA LEU A 53 -15.79 -0.42 -7.25
C LEU A 53 -15.82 1.03 -7.77
N HIS A 54 -16.71 1.34 -8.71
CA HIS A 54 -16.69 2.63 -9.44
C HIS A 54 -16.77 3.88 -8.54
N LYS A 55 -17.46 3.81 -7.40
CA LYS A 55 -17.52 4.93 -6.44
C LYS A 55 -16.17 5.21 -5.80
N MET A 56 -15.44 4.16 -5.41
CA MET A 56 -14.07 4.28 -4.90
C MET A 56 -13.13 4.75 -6.01
N ALA A 57 -13.23 4.14 -7.20
CA ALA A 57 -12.40 4.51 -8.35
C ALA A 57 -12.49 6.01 -8.65
N LYS A 58 -13.72 6.57 -8.67
CA LYS A 58 -13.95 8.01 -8.86
C LYS A 58 -13.25 8.86 -7.80
N ARG A 59 -13.35 8.49 -6.51
CA ARG A 59 -12.72 9.23 -5.41
C ARG A 59 -11.19 9.14 -5.46
N MET A 60 -10.65 7.93 -5.64
CA MET A 60 -9.22 7.68 -5.72
C MET A 60 -8.60 8.37 -6.92
N LYS A 61 -9.25 8.33 -8.09
CA LYS A 61 -8.78 9.07 -9.28
C LYS A 61 -8.67 10.56 -9.00
N LEU A 62 -9.68 11.18 -8.40
CA LEU A 62 -9.62 12.60 -8.02
C LEU A 62 -8.45 12.87 -7.06
N PHE A 63 -8.26 12.04 -6.04
CA PHE A 63 -7.17 12.22 -5.07
C PHE A 63 -5.79 12.06 -5.74
N ILE A 64 -5.59 10.99 -6.52
CA ILE A 64 -4.32 10.67 -7.15
C ILE A 64 -3.96 11.72 -8.20
N ASP A 65 -4.90 12.10 -9.06
CA ASP A 65 -4.67 13.12 -10.10
C ASP A 65 -4.36 14.49 -9.47
N PHE A 66 -4.90 14.79 -8.28
CA PHE A 66 -4.63 16.02 -7.53
C PHE A 66 -3.30 15.98 -6.76
N TRP A 67 -3.03 14.90 -6.02
CA TRP A 67 -1.93 14.84 -5.06
C TRP A 67 -0.67 14.17 -5.62
N LEU A 68 -0.83 13.20 -6.50
CA LEU A 68 0.22 12.36 -7.07
C LEU A 68 0.24 12.42 -8.61
N PRO A 69 0.20 13.62 -9.24
CA PRO A 69 0.03 13.73 -10.69
C PRO A 69 1.16 13.08 -11.52
N GLN A 70 2.32 12.84 -10.91
CA GLN A 70 3.48 12.23 -11.56
C GLN A 70 3.49 10.69 -11.46
N TRP A 71 2.64 10.10 -10.63
CA TRP A 71 2.63 8.64 -10.44
C TRP A 71 1.88 7.95 -11.57
N ARG A 72 2.46 6.86 -12.07
CA ARG A 72 1.78 6.04 -13.09
C ARG A 72 0.59 5.33 -12.46
N SER A 73 -0.58 5.53 -13.04
CA SER A 73 -1.85 5.06 -12.46
C SER A 73 -2.68 4.25 -13.44
N TYR A 74 -3.14 3.07 -13.02
CA TYR A 74 -4.01 2.18 -13.77
C TYR A 74 -5.39 2.15 -13.12
N TYR A 75 -6.41 2.59 -13.86
CA TYR A 75 -7.79 2.71 -13.37
C TYR A 75 -8.70 1.75 -14.12
N ASP A 76 -9.61 1.09 -13.39
CA ASP A 76 -10.73 0.33 -13.96
C ASP A 76 -10.28 -0.74 -14.98
N THR A 77 -9.06 -1.26 -14.81
CA THR A 77 -8.45 -2.19 -15.77
C THR A 77 -7.66 -3.27 -15.04
N LYS A 78 -7.75 -4.50 -15.54
CA LYS A 78 -7.01 -5.63 -15.00
C LYS A 78 -5.52 -5.46 -15.34
N PRO A 79 -4.62 -5.34 -14.35
CA PRO A 79 -3.19 -5.28 -14.62
C PRO A 79 -2.70 -6.64 -15.13
N SER A 80 -1.70 -6.63 -16.02
CA SER A 80 -0.91 -7.83 -16.30
C SER A 80 -0.02 -8.16 -15.10
N GLU A 81 0.44 -9.40 -15.02
CA GLU A 81 1.45 -9.82 -14.02
C GLU A 81 2.70 -8.94 -14.11
N GLU A 82 3.14 -8.62 -15.32
CA GLU A 82 4.31 -7.75 -15.59
C GLU A 82 4.15 -6.35 -15.00
N ILE A 83 2.97 -5.73 -15.10
CA ILE A 83 2.72 -4.40 -14.52
C ILE A 83 2.80 -4.46 -12.99
N PHE A 84 2.24 -5.52 -12.40
CA PHE A 84 2.25 -5.68 -10.95
C PHE A 84 3.67 -5.96 -10.44
N GLU A 85 4.44 -6.80 -11.14
CA GLU A 85 5.84 -7.08 -10.82
C GLU A 85 6.74 -5.86 -11.00
N ASP A 86 6.56 -5.08 -12.07
CA ASP A 86 7.27 -3.82 -12.31
C ASP A 86 7.05 -2.82 -11.17
N ALA A 87 5.82 -2.70 -10.68
CA ALA A 87 5.51 -1.88 -9.51
C ALA A 87 6.24 -2.36 -8.24
N LEU A 88 6.48 -3.66 -8.10
CA LEU A 88 7.16 -4.23 -6.94
C LEU A 88 8.68 -4.10 -6.99
N VAL A 89 9.28 -4.24 -8.18
CA VAL A 89 10.74 -4.41 -8.37
C VAL A 89 11.44 -3.12 -8.81
N ASN A 90 10.74 -2.24 -9.55
CA ASN A 90 11.33 -1.06 -10.17
C ASN A 90 10.87 0.28 -9.58
N HIS A 91 9.88 0.27 -8.69
CA HIS A 91 9.34 1.46 -8.04
C HIS A 91 9.51 1.39 -6.52
N ASP A 92 9.44 2.55 -5.86
CA ASP A 92 9.60 2.64 -4.40
C ASP A 92 8.28 2.37 -3.66
N ILE A 93 7.14 2.62 -4.32
CA ILE A 93 5.82 2.44 -3.73
C ILE A 93 4.85 1.78 -4.72
N LEU A 94 4.19 0.72 -4.29
CA LEU A 94 2.99 0.20 -4.92
C LEU A 94 1.78 0.62 -4.09
N MET A 95 0.82 1.30 -4.71
CA MET A 95 -0.47 1.61 -4.09
C MET A 95 -1.60 0.86 -4.80
N TYR A 96 -2.10 -0.20 -4.15
CA TYR A 96 -3.20 -1.02 -4.63
C TYR A 96 -4.51 -0.66 -3.92
N ASN A 97 -5.55 -0.32 -4.69
CA ASN A 97 -6.89 -0.01 -4.21
C ASN A 97 -7.89 -0.95 -4.91
N GLY A 98 -8.33 -1.99 -4.22
CA GLY A 98 -9.16 -3.03 -4.82
C GLY A 98 -9.49 -4.15 -3.84
N HIS A 99 -9.97 -5.28 -4.36
CA HIS A 99 -10.31 -6.43 -3.52
C HIS A 99 -9.06 -7.16 -3.01
N GLY A 100 -9.04 -7.49 -1.72
CA GLY A 100 -7.97 -8.29 -1.12
C GLY A 100 -6.61 -7.61 -1.22
N SER A 101 -5.58 -8.41 -1.52
CA SER A 101 -4.18 -8.00 -1.58
C SER A 101 -3.61 -7.91 -3.00
N GLY A 102 -4.43 -8.08 -4.04
CA GLY A 102 -3.97 -8.15 -5.42
C GLY A 102 -3.39 -9.50 -5.83
N THR A 103 -3.50 -10.53 -4.98
CA THR A 103 -3.01 -11.90 -5.27
C THR A 103 -3.68 -12.58 -6.45
N GLN A 104 -4.86 -12.08 -6.86
CA GLN A 104 -5.54 -12.49 -8.08
C GLN A 104 -4.88 -11.97 -9.36
N TYR A 105 -3.93 -11.03 -9.24
CA TYR A 105 -3.20 -10.42 -10.36
C TYR A 105 -1.72 -10.79 -10.35
N LEU A 106 -1.12 -11.03 -9.19
CA LEU A 106 0.21 -11.61 -9.04
C LEU A 106 0.20 -12.55 -7.84
N SER A 107 0.40 -13.85 -8.08
CA SER A 107 0.30 -14.83 -7.00
C SER A 107 1.34 -14.58 -5.91
N GLY A 108 1.02 -14.94 -4.67
CA GLY A 108 1.96 -14.82 -3.58
C GLY A 108 3.25 -15.63 -3.79
N GLU A 109 3.16 -16.76 -4.50
CA GLU A 109 4.33 -17.58 -4.88
C GLU A 109 5.23 -16.87 -5.89
N ASN A 110 4.65 -16.07 -6.79
CA ASN A 110 5.43 -15.24 -7.71
C ASN A 110 6.04 -14.04 -6.99
N ILE A 111 5.30 -13.41 -6.07
CA ILE A 111 5.85 -12.36 -5.19
C ILE A 111 7.06 -12.89 -4.42
N GLU A 112 6.95 -14.05 -3.79
CA GLU A 112 8.03 -14.67 -3.00
C GLU A 112 9.32 -14.93 -3.79
N LYS A 113 9.20 -15.19 -5.09
CA LYS A 113 10.35 -15.41 -6.00
C LYS A 113 11.01 -14.11 -6.46
N THR A 114 10.37 -12.97 -6.25
CA THR A 114 10.88 -11.66 -6.66
C THR A 114 11.67 -11.01 -5.52
N LYS A 115 12.50 -10.02 -5.86
CA LYS A 115 13.14 -9.14 -4.87
C LYS A 115 12.38 -7.82 -4.83
N VAL A 116 11.37 -7.75 -3.96
CA VAL A 116 10.49 -6.59 -3.80
C VAL A 116 11.30 -5.43 -3.21
N LYS A 117 11.36 -4.33 -3.95
CA LYS A 117 11.95 -3.06 -3.48
C LYS A 117 10.90 -2.10 -2.93
N SER A 118 9.68 -2.19 -3.45
CA SER A 118 8.61 -1.26 -3.10
C SER A 118 8.06 -1.48 -1.69
N THR A 119 7.64 -0.38 -1.06
CA THR A 119 6.67 -0.43 0.03
C THR A 119 5.29 -0.69 -0.57
N ALA A 120 4.64 -1.78 -0.16
CA ALA A 120 3.34 -2.17 -0.70
C ALA A 120 2.22 -1.66 0.21
N LEU A 121 1.38 -0.77 -0.34
CA LEU A 121 0.17 -0.26 0.29
C LEU A 121 -1.05 -0.95 -0.31
N LEU A 122 -1.63 -1.90 0.43
CA LEU A 122 -2.70 -2.79 -0.02
C LEU A 122 -4.04 -2.38 0.61
N PHE A 123 -4.70 -1.40 0.02
CA PHE A 123 -6.01 -0.89 0.45
C PHE A 123 -7.15 -1.76 -0.06
N GLY A 124 -7.29 -2.94 0.54
CA GLY A 124 -8.37 -3.88 0.28
C GLY A 124 -8.77 -4.68 1.51
N CYS A 125 -10.03 -5.11 1.57
CA CYS A 125 -10.55 -5.91 2.69
C CYS A 125 -9.72 -7.18 2.89
N ASN A 126 -9.38 -7.49 4.15
CA ASN A 126 -8.56 -8.64 4.51
C ASN A 126 -7.18 -8.72 3.82
N SER A 127 -6.66 -7.62 3.23
CA SER A 127 -5.41 -7.64 2.47
C SER A 127 -4.18 -8.06 3.28
N MET A 128 -4.20 -7.93 4.60
CA MET A 128 -3.13 -8.35 5.52
C MET A 128 -3.64 -9.31 6.60
N LYS A 129 -4.78 -9.98 6.36
CA LYS A 129 -5.31 -10.99 7.27
C LYS A 129 -4.39 -12.21 7.28
N LEU A 130 -3.97 -12.62 8.48
CA LEU A 130 -3.26 -13.87 8.68
C LEU A 130 -4.26 -14.96 9.05
N LEU A 131 -4.07 -16.14 8.47
CA LEU A 131 -4.84 -17.34 8.74
C LEU A 131 -4.09 -18.22 9.74
N MET A 132 -4.80 -18.66 10.78
CA MET A 132 -4.27 -19.63 11.72
C MET A 132 -4.36 -21.03 11.10
N ILE A 133 -3.21 -21.65 10.83
CA ILE A 133 -3.15 -23.05 10.38
C ILE A 133 -3.11 -23.95 11.62
N GLY A 134 -4.29 -24.19 12.19
CA GLY A 134 -4.42 -24.82 13.50
C GLY A 134 -3.79 -23.97 14.62
N GLY A 135 -3.41 -24.62 15.73
CA GLY A 135 -2.84 -23.95 16.91
C GLY A 135 -1.32 -24.12 17.10
N LYS A 136 -0.64 -24.86 16.21
CA LYS A 136 0.78 -25.20 16.35
C LYS A 136 1.70 -24.55 15.30
N TYR A 137 1.15 -24.13 14.17
CA TYR A 137 1.92 -23.49 13.11
C TYR A 137 1.84 -21.97 13.22
N PRO A 138 2.88 -21.24 12.79
CA PRO A 138 2.81 -19.80 12.64
C PRO A 138 1.65 -19.39 11.72
N PRO A 139 0.99 -18.25 11.97
CA PRO A 139 -0.03 -17.74 11.07
C PRO A 139 0.54 -17.48 9.67
N TYR A 140 -0.27 -17.75 8.65
CA TYR A 140 0.11 -17.62 7.25
C TYR A 140 -0.77 -16.60 6.53
N GLY A 141 -0.18 -15.77 5.69
CA GLY A 141 -0.89 -14.90 4.77
C GLY A 141 0.08 -14.21 3.82
N ILE A 142 -0.47 -13.36 2.95
CA ILE A 142 0.30 -12.67 1.91
C ILE A 142 1.44 -11.81 2.48
N ALA A 143 1.27 -11.29 3.71
CA ALA A 143 2.32 -10.57 4.44
C ALA A 143 3.62 -11.38 4.54
N ASN A 144 3.54 -12.70 4.76
CA ASN A 144 4.71 -13.57 4.82
C ASN A 144 5.47 -13.55 3.50
N GLN A 145 4.75 -13.64 2.37
CA GLN A 145 5.35 -13.74 1.03
C GLN A 145 6.06 -12.44 0.64
N TYR A 146 5.48 -11.29 0.94
CA TYR A 146 6.15 -9.99 0.74
C TYR A 146 7.39 -9.81 1.62
N LEU A 147 7.34 -10.24 2.89
CA LEU A 147 8.49 -10.15 3.79
C LEU A 147 9.63 -11.09 3.36
N ILE A 148 9.30 -12.30 2.89
CA ILE A 148 10.29 -13.24 2.31
C ILE A 148 10.90 -12.63 1.05
N ALA A 149 10.09 -11.96 0.23
CA ALA A 149 10.52 -11.23 -0.96
C ALA A 149 11.29 -9.93 -0.65
N CYS A 150 11.70 -9.70 0.60
CA CYS A 150 12.48 -8.55 1.03
C CYS A 150 11.77 -7.19 0.99
N SER A 151 10.43 -7.15 0.92
CA SER A 151 9.70 -5.88 0.94
C SER A 151 10.03 -5.08 2.21
N PRO A 152 10.43 -3.80 2.09
CA PRO A 152 10.82 -2.97 3.23
C PRO A 152 9.68 -2.72 4.22
N CYS A 153 8.44 -2.60 3.72
CA CYS A 153 7.28 -2.30 4.53
C CYS A 153 6.00 -2.68 3.79
N LEU A 154 4.99 -3.07 4.57
CA LEU A 154 3.67 -3.48 4.10
C LEU A 154 2.60 -2.77 4.92
N LEU A 155 1.60 -2.19 4.25
CA LEU A 155 0.41 -1.64 4.86
C LEU A 155 -0.82 -2.33 4.26
N GLY A 156 -1.78 -2.69 5.11
CA GLY A 156 -3.06 -3.23 4.65
C GLY A 156 -4.03 -3.52 5.79
N MET A 157 -5.17 -4.11 5.44
CA MET A 157 -6.31 -4.26 6.32
C MET A 157 -6.37 -5.67 6.90
N LEU A 158 -6.54 -5.75 8.22
CA LEU A 158 -6.61 -7.02 8.95
C LEU A 158 -7.99 -7.69 8.85
N TRP A 159 -9.04 -6.93 8.50
CA TRP A 159 -10.42 -7.39 8.37
C TRP A 159 -11.17 -6.59 7.29
N GLU A 160 -12.48 -6.81 7.17
CA GLU A 160 -13.36 -6.12 6.23
C GLU A 160 -13.65 -4.68 6.68
N VAL A 161 -13.59 -3.76 5.74
CA VAL A 161 -13.67 -2.32 5.99
C VAL A 161 -14.59 -1.69 4.95
N THR A 162 -15.24 -0.58 5.31
CA THR A 162 -16.18 0.14 4.46
C THR A 162 -15.44 0.98 3.42
N ASP A 163 -15.90 0.97 2.17
CA ASP A 163 -15.26 1.66 1.05
C ASP A 163 -14.91 3.13 1.36
N VAL A 164 -15.86 3.90 1.90
CA VAL A 164 -15.67 5.35 2.15
C VAL A 164 -14.63 5.63 3.24
N ASP A 165 -14.57 4.79 4.27
CA ASP A 165 -13.66 5.03 5.39
C ASP A 165 -12.22 4.65 5.03
N ILE A 166 -12.04 3.58 4.25
CA ILE A 166 -10.74 3.23 3.66
C ILE A 166 -10.26 4.36 2.76
N ASP A 167 -11.12 4.83 1.87
CA ASP A 167 -10.75 5.88 0.92
C ASP A 167 -10.24 7.13 1.65
N LYS A 168 -10.96 7.58 2.68
CA LYS A 168 -10.54 8.70 3.54
C LYS A 168 -9.21 8.42 4.23
N MET A 169 -9.04 7.22 4.78
CA MET A 169 -7.79 6.81 5.42
C MET A 169 -6.62 6.81 4.43
N THR A 170 -6.81 6.25 3.24
CA THR A 170 -5.83 6.25 2.15
C THR A 170 -5.41 7.67 1.81
N ALA A 171 -6.37 8.56 1.53
CA ALA A 171 -6.08 9.93 1.13
C ALA A 171 -5.34 10.72 2.23
N VAL A 172 -5.78 10.59 3.49
CA VAL A 172 -5.12 11.25 4.63
C VAL A 172 -3.74 10.66 4.92
N PHE A 173 -3.58 9.35 4.85
CA PHE A 173 -2.30 8.68 5.08
C PHE A 173 -1.28 9.10 4.00
N VAL A 174 -1.66 8.97 2.74
CA VAL A 174 -0.78 9.28 1.60
C VAL A 174 -0.47 10.77 1.54
N SER A 175 -1.43 11.66 1.83
CA SER A 175 -1.16 13.10 1.82
C SER A 175 -0.22 13.57 2.93
N ASN A 176 -0.25 12.91 4.09
CA ASN A 176 0.69 13.20 5.17
C ASN A 176 2.08 12.61 4.93
N TRP A 177 2.18 11.52 4.17
CA TRP A 177 3.45 10.81 3.96
C TRP A 177 4.18 11.26 2.69
N ILE A 178 3.46 11.40 1.58
CA ILE A 178 4.02 11.67 0.27
C ILE A 178 3.88 13.17 -0.05
N PRO A 179 4.99 13.89 -0.29
CA PRO A 179 4.93 15.29 -0.66
C PRO A 179 4.28 15.46 -2.03
N SER A 180 3.52 16.54 -2.20
CA SER A 180 2.87 16.90 -3.45
C SER A 180 3.40 18.24 -3.97
N THR A 181 3.30 18.44 -5.29
CA THR A 181 3.53 19.73 -5.95
C THR A 181 2.27 20.60 -6.01
N SER A 182 1.14 20.15 -5.46
CA SER A 182 -0.11 20.90 -5.44
C SER A 182 0.02 22.21 -4.63
N GLU A 183 -0.60 23.28 -5.12
CA GLU A 183 -0.65 24.58 -4.42
C GLU A 183 -1.50 24.53 -3.14
N LYS A 184 -2.51 23.67 -3.12
CA LYS A 184 -3.44 23.51 -1.99
C LYS A 184 -3.09 22.25 -1.20
N SER A 185 -3.13 22.35 0.13
CA SER A 185 -2.94 21.19 1.00
C SER A 185 -4.17 20.27 0.96
N TRP A 186 -3.96 18.95 1.07
CA TRP A 186 -5.07 18.00 1.16
C TRP A 186 -5.96 18.27 2.38
N ALA A 187 -5.40 18.83 3.45
CA ALA A 187 -6.15 19.22 4.64
C ALA A 187 -7.18 20.34 4.39
N GLU A 188 -7.04 21.09 3.29
CA GLU A 188 -7.94 22.18 2.90
C GLU A 188 -9.06 21.70 1.97
N VAL A 189 -8.98 20.47 1.46
CA VAL A 189 -9.99 19.89 0.57
C VAL A 189 -11.26 19.56 1.35
N ASP A 190 -12.41 19.92 0.81
CA ASP A 190 -13.70 19.51 1.35
C ASP A 190 -13.91 17.99 1.16
N ILE A 191 -13.60 17.24 2.22
CA ILE A 191 -13.71 15.77 2.27
C ILE A 191 -15.14 15.30 1.94
N ASN A 192 -16.17 16.06 2.29
CA ASN A 192 -17.56 15.68 1.98
C ASN A 192 -17.79 15.76 0.48
N ARG A 193 -17.41 16.87 -0.17
CA ARG A 193 -17.50 17.00 -1.63
C ARG A 193 -16.68 15.94 -2.35
N TRP A 194 -15.47 15.70 -1.89
CA TRP A 194 -14.62 14.63 -2.44
C TRP A 194 -15.27 13.26 -2.30
N THR A 195 -15.93 12.98 -1.17
CA THR A 195 -16.66 11.71 -0.96
C THR A 195 -17.79 11.51 -1.99
N TYR A 196 -18.41 12.60 -2.46
CA TYR A 196 -19.41 12.60 -3.54
C TYR A 196 -18.79 12.69 -4.96
N GLY A 197 -17.45 12.75 -5.05
CA GLY A 197 -16.69 12.71 -6.29
C GLY A 197 -16.55 14.05 -6.97
N SER A 198 -16.28 15.12 -6.22
CA SER A 198 -15.83 16.41 -6.73
C SER A 198 -14.72 17.01 -5.86
N LEU A 199 -13.78 17.71 -6.47
CA LEU A 199 -12.77 18.54 -5.77
C LEU A 199 -13.19 20.01 -5.85
N SER A 200 -13.04 20.77 -4.77
CA SER A 200 -13.21 22.23 -4.75
C SER A 200 -12.13 22.89 -3.91
#